data_AF-A0A254RC94-F1
#
_entry.id   AF-A0A254RC94-F1
#
_cell.length_a   1.000
_cell.length_b   1.000
_cell.length_c   1.000
_cell.angle_alpha   90.00
_cell.angle_beta   90.00
_cell.angle_gamma   90.00
#
_symmetry.space_group_name_H-M   'P 1'
#
loop_
_entity.id
_entity.type
_entity.pdbx_description
1 polymer ?
#
loop_
_entity_poly.entity_id
_entity_poly.type
_entity_poly.pdbx_seq_one_letter_code
_entity_poly.pdbx_strand_id
1 'polypeptide(L)' 'MAYVLLILASLIGIAVSVFYLRKSIINIREKNKAEPKAYKRASNYILTGLWYGYLLVFFAGLTINNLGNW' A
#
# COMPACT_ATOMS: atom_id res chain seq x y z
N MET A 1 2.40 -20.95 17.10
CA MET A 1 3.31 -19.80 17.33
C MET A 1 3.76 -19.08 16.07
N ALA A 2 4.25 -19.76 15.03
CA ALA A 2 4.67 -19.09 13.77
C ALA A 2 3.53 -18.29 13.11
N TYR A 3 2.30 -18.83 13.09
CA TYR A 3 1.13 -18.16 12.49
C TYR A 3 0.73 -16.87 13.22
N VAL A 4 0.90 -16.80 14.55
CA VAL A 4 0.66 -15.57 15.33
C VAL A 4 1.61 -14.45 14.87
N LEU A 5 2.89 -14.78 14.71
CA LEU A 5 3.90 -13.82 14.25
C LEU A 5 3.63 -13.36 12.81
N LEU A 6 3.17 -14.26 11.94
CA LEU A 6 2.80 -13.93 10.56
C LEU A 6 1.59 -12.99 10.50
N ILE A 7 0.59 -13.18 11.36
CA ILE A 7 -0.56 -12.27 11.48
C ILE A 7 -0.12 -10.90 11.99
N LEU A 8 0.73 -10.85 13.03
CA LEU A 8 1.25 -9.58 13.53
C LEU A 8 2.07 -8.86 12.45
N ALA A 9 2.92 -9.58 11.73
CA ALA A 9 3.69 -9.04 10.62
C ALA A 9 2.80 -8.51 9.49
N SER A 10 1.72 -9.21 9.14
CA SER A 10 0.81 -8.76 8.10
C SER A 10 0.01 -7.52 8.52
N LEU A 11 -0.42 -7.43 9.79
CA LEU A 11 -1.07 -6.23 10.34
C LEU A 11 -0.13 -5.02 10.34
N ILE A 12 1.14 -5.21 10.74
CA ILE A 12 2.17 -4.16 10.63
C ILE A 12 2.37 -3.77 9.17
N GLY A 13 2.43 -4.75 8.25
CA GLY A 13 2.55 -4.52 6.81
C GLY A 13 1.42 -3.65 6.25
N ILE A 14 0.17 -3.89 6.68
CA ILE A 14 -0.98 -3.05 6.34
C ILE A 14 -0.79 -1.62 6.86
N ALA A 15 -0.47 -1.47 8.15
CA ALA A 15 -0.31 -0.16 8.77
C ALA A 15 0.79 0.67 8.09
N VAL A 16 1.94 0.05 7.80
CA VAL A 16 3.06 0.66 7.08
C VAL A 16 2.64 1.03 5.66
N SER A 17 1.93 0.15 4.95
CA SER A 17 1.45 0.42 3.59
C SER A 17 0.53 1.65 3.54
N VAL A 18 -0.42 1.77 4.47
CA VAL A 18 -1.31 2.93 4.56
C VAL A 18 -0.55 4.20 4.91
N PHE A 19 0.41 4.13 5.84
CA PHE A 19 1.24 5.27 6.23
C PHE A 19 2.04 5.81 5.04
N TYR A 20 2.72 4.93 4.30
CA TYR A 20 3.50 5.31 3.14
C TYR A 20 2.65 5.72 1.94
N LEU A 21 1.45 5.14 1.75
CA LEU A 21 0.50 5.59 0.74
C LEU A 21 0.17 7.08 0.94
N ARG A 22 -0.16 7.48 2.17
CA ARG A 22 -0.44 8.90 2.48
C ARG A 22 0.75 9.78 2.16
N LYS A 23 1.96 9.38 2.57
CA LYS A 23 3.20 10.11 2.29
C LYS A 23 3.46 10.23 0.77
N SER A 24 3.25 9.16 0.02
CA SER A 24 3.41 9.11 -1.43
C SER A 24 2.41 10.01 -2.15
N ILE A 25 1.14 10.04 -1.74
CA ILE A 25 0.12 10.94 -2.30
C ILE A 25 0.52 12.40 -2.12
N ILE A 26 1.00 12.79 -0.93
CA ILE A 26 1.46 14.16 -0.67
C ILE A 26 2.65 14.50 -1.57
N ASN A 27 3.64 13.62 -1.66
CA ASN A 27 4.81 13.82 -2.52
C ASN A 27 4.44 13.93 -4.00
N ILE A 28 3.48 13.13 -4.48
CA ILE A 28 3.00 13.19 -5.86
C ILE A 28 2.25 14.48 -6.11
N ARG A 29 1.45 14.95 -5.13
CA ARG A 29 0.76 16.24 -5.24
C ARG A 29 1.75 17.38 -5.43
N GLU A 30 2.85 17.40 -4.67
CA GLU A 30 3.90 18.40 -4.83
C GLU A 30 4.62 18.27 -6.18
N LYS A 31 5.02 17.05 -6.59
CA LYS A 31 5.66 16.81 -7.89
C LYS A 31 4.76 17.20 -9.07
N ASN A 32 3.46 16.95 -8.97
CA ASN A 32 2.50 17.23 -10.03
C ASN A 32 2.24 18.73 -10.22
N LYS A 33 2.60 19.60 -9.28
CA LYS A 33 2.56 21.06 -9.48
C LYS A 33 3.53 21.52 -10.57
N ALA A 34 4.67 20.84 -10.69
CA ALA A 34 5.72 21.16 -11.67
C ALA A 34 5.60 20.37 -12.98
N GLU A 35 4.68 19.40 -13.08
CA GLU A 35 4.54 18.56 -14.27
C GLU A 35 3.49 19.13 -15.25
N PRO A 36 3.90 19.65 -16.42
CA PRO A 36 2.98 20.24 -17.38
C PRO A 36 2.04 19.21 -18.04
N LYS A 37 2.45 17.94 -18.11
CA LYS A 37 1.71 16.91 -18.86
C LYS A 37 0.61 16.28 -18.01
N ALA A 38 -0.64 16.45 -18.43
CA ALA A 38 -1.82 15.90 -17.73
C ALA A 38 -1.78 14.37 -17.55
N TYR A 39 -1.37 13.63 -18.59
CA TYR A 39 -1.31 12.17 -18.52
C TYR A 39 -0.28 11.66 -17.50
N LYS A 40 0.86 12.35 -17.35
CA LYS A 40 1.87 12.00 -16.34
C LYS A 40 1.38 12.25 -14.91
N ARG A 41 0.64 13.35 -14.72
CA ARG A 41 0.02 13.65 -13.41
C ARG A 41 -0.95 12.56 -13.00
N ALA A 42 -1.81 12.12 -13.93
CA ALA A 42 -2.77 11.05 -13.70
C ALA A 42 -2.08 9.69 -13.47
N SER A 43 -1.09 9.33 -14.29
CA SER A 43 -0.38 8.05 -14.18
C SER A 43 0.29 7.88 -12.83
N ASN A 44 0.86 8.95 -12.25
CA ASN A 44 1.50 8.91 -10.93
C ASN A 44 0.52 8.45 -9.83
N TYR A 45 -0.72 8.96 -9.85
CA TYR A 45 -1.74 8.55 -8.90
C TYR A 45 -2.22 7.12 -9.15
N ILE A 46 -2.42 6.74 -10.41
CA ILE A 46 -2.87 5.38 -10.78
C ILE A 46 -1.83 4.33 -10.36
N LEU A 47 -0.56 4.54 -10.71
CA LEU A 47 0.54 3.64 -10.34
C LEU A 47 0.68 3.51 -8.82
N THR A 48 0.52 4.61 -8.10
CA THR A 48 0.53 4.61 -6.63
C THR A 48 -0.65 3.83 -6.06
N GLY A 49 -1.85 4.07 -6.58
CA GLY A 49 -3.04 3.32 -6.18
C GLY A 49 -2.89 1.82 -6.43
N LEU A 50 -2.38 1.42 -7.60
CA LEU A 50 -2.12 0.02 -7.93
C LEU A 50 -1.07 -0.60 -7.00
N TRP A 51 0.03 0.10 -6.75
CA TRP A 51 1.11 -0.40 -5.89
C TRP A 51 0.63 -0.67 -4.46
N TYR A 52 0.04 0.33 -3.81
CA TYR A 52 -0.43 0.18 -2.44
C TYR A 52 -1.69 -0.67 -2.35
N GLY A 53 -2.54 -0.68 -3.37
CA GLY A 53 -3.67 -1.59 -3.48
C GLY A 53 -3.21 -3.06 -3.48
N TYR A 54 -2.19 -3.39 -4.28
CA TYR A 54 -1.61 -4.73 -4.30
C TYR A 54 -1.02 -5.12 -2.94
N LEU A 55 -0.27 -4.22 -2.29
CA LEU A 55 0.26 -4.45 -0.94
C LEU A 55 -0.85 -4.73 0.08
N LEU A 56 -1.95 -3.97 0.04
CA LEU A 56 -3.08 -4.18 0.94
C LEU A 56 -3.74 -5.54 0.71
N VAL A 57 -4.00 -5.92 -0.54
CA VAL A 57 -4.57 -7.24 -0.87
C VAL A 57 -3.63 -8.36 -0.45
N PHE A 58 -2.33 -8.21 -0.69
CA PHE A 58 -1.31 -9.18 -0.27
C PHE A 58 -1.30 -9.41 1.24
N PHE A 59 -1.22 -8.33 2.03
CA PHE A 59 -1.21 -8.46 3.49
C PHE A 59 -2.57 -8.88 4.07
N ALA A 60 -3.68 -8.47 3.47
CA ALA A 60 -5.01 -8.96 3.85
C ALA A 60 -5.12 -10.47 3.59
N GLY A 61 -4.69 -10.93 2.42
CA GLY A 61 -4.65 -12.35 2.08
C GLY A 61 -3.76 -13.16 3.02
N LEU A 62 -2.57 -12.65 3.37
CA LEU A 62 -1.71 -13.25 4.39
C LEU A 62 -2.39 -13.31 5.76
N THR A 63 -3.08 -12.25 6.16
CA THR A 63 -3.81 -12.21 7.44
C THR A 63 -4.88 -13.29 7.47
N ILE A 64 -5.74 -13.36 6.45
CA ILE A 64 -6.86 -14.31 6.37
C ILE A 64 -6.36 -15.76 6.29
N ASN A 65 -5.35 -16.04 5.44
CA ASN A 65 -4.79 -17.37 5.29
C ASN A 65 -4.20 -17.89 6.61
N ASN A 66 -3.46 -17.05 7.31
CA ASN A 66 -2.87 -17.45 8.60
C ASN A 66 -3.90 -17.50 9.74
N LEU A 67 -5.02 -16.77 9.64
CA LEU A 67 -6.13 -16.88 10.60
C LEU A 67 -6.86 -18.24 10.52
N GLY A 68 -6.98 -18.80 9.31
CA GLY A 68 -7.63 -20.10 9.08
C GLY A 68 -6.77 -21.32 9.43
N ASN A 69 -5.46 -21.11 9.61
CA ASN A 69 -4.47 -22.16 9.95
C ASN A 69 -3.98 -22.06 11.40
N TRP A 70 -4.70 -21.32 12.25
CA TRP A 70 -4.31 -21.03 13.64
C TRP A 70 -4.52 -22.22 14.58
#